data_AF-A0A7J4GEZ1-F1
#
_entry.id   AF-A0A7J4GEZ1-F1
#
_cell.length_a   1.000
_cell.length_b   1.000
_cell.length_c   1.000
_cell.angle_alpha   90.00
_cell.angle_beta   90.00
_cell.angle_gamma   90.00
#
_symmetry.space_group_name_H-M   'P 1'
#
loop_
_entity.id
_entity.type
_entity.pdbx_description
1 polymer ?
#
loop_
_entity_poly.entity_id
_entity_poly.type
_entity_poly.pdbx_seq_one_letter_code
_entity_poly.pdbx_strand_id
1 'polypeptide(L)'
;MATPYGRVLGSFIASTDKGWIEAGWFSRQVVLRIGLVMLQGARHVHIAALTSAAADADIEIEIHELRKASDLIQAEPDALVFPGGESTTMRLTGNDPASGLLPAVFSWLRADATRPVLGTCAGAILLCDPRDGGEPLIAA
;
A
#
# COMPACT_ATOMS: atom_id res chain seq x y z
N MET A 1 -13.95 -9.99 17.22
CA MET A 1 -13.21 -8.73 17.42
C MET A 1 -13.11 -8.10 16.04
N ALA A 2 -13.87 -7.04 15.76
CA ALA A 2 -14.06 -6.51 14.41
C ALA A 2 -12.88 -5.63 13.99
N THR A 3 -12.30 -5.88 12.81
CA THR A 3 -11.36 -4.98 12.15
C THR A 3 -12.12 -3.78 11.56
N PRO A 4 -11.70 -2.53 11.80
CA PRO A 4 -12.39 -1.34 11.32
C PRO A 4 -11.75 -0.82 10.03
N TYR A 5 -11.73 -1.61 8.94
CA TYR A 5 -11.35 -1.06 7.64
C TYR A 5 -12.59 -0.59 6.89
N GLY A 6 -12.87 0.70 7.04
CA GLY A 6 -13.99 1.36 6.37
C GLY A 6 -14.26 2.74 6.97
N ARG A 7 -13.38 3.71 6.74
CA ARG A 7 -13.61 5.11 7.14
C ARG A 7 -14.77 5.67 6.29
N VAL A 8 -15.98 5.73 6.83
CA VAL A 8 -17.20 6.20 6.12
C VAL A 8 -17.22 7.73 6.09
N LEU A 9 -17.13 8.33 4.91
CA LEU A 9 -17.55 9.71 4.66
C LEU A 9 -18.60 9.67 3.55
N GLY A 10 -19.87 9.53 3.94
CA GLY A 10 -21.01 9.69 3.04
C GLY A 10 -21.93 10.76 3.61
N SER A 11 -22.14 11.85 2.88
CA SER A 11 -23.20 12.81 3.16
C SER A 11 -24.45 12.38 2.38
N PHE A 12 -25.58 12.33 3.07
CA PHE A 12 -26.89 12.15 2.45
C PHE A 12 -27.35 13.51 1.89
N ILE A 13 -27.69 13.58 0.61
CA ILE A 13 -28.49 14.70 0.07
C ILE A 13 -29.90 14.18 -0.17
N ALA A 14 -30.83 14.53 0.72
CA ALA A 14 -32.25 14.31 0.49
C ALA A 14 -32.80 15.47 -0.35
N SER A 15 -33.25 15.19 -1.58
CA SER A 15 -34.06 16.12 -2.37
C SER A 15 -35.53 15.76 -2.17
N THR A 16 -36.34 16.71 -1.68
CA THR A 16 -37.73 16.47 -1.29
C THR A 16 -38.76 16.76 -2.38
N ASP A 17 -38.37 17.03 -3.61
CA ASP A 17 -39.30 17.70 -4.54
C ASP A 17 -40.24 16.80 -5.32
N LYS A 18 -40.06 15.46 -5.36
CA LYS A 18 -41.00 14.57 -6.08
C LYS A 18 -41.08 13.16 -5.50
N GLY A 19 -41.77 12.99 -4.37
CA GLY A 19 -42.64 11.84 -4.02
C GLY A 19 -42.22 10.37 -4.25
N TRP A 20 -41.00 10.08 -4.65
CA TRP A 20 -40.47 8.74 -4.94
C TRP A 20 -39.06 8.66 -4.40
N ILE A 21 -38.80 7.68 -3.54
CA ILE A 21 -37.46 7.40 -3.02
C ILE A 21 -36.76 6.55 -4.07
N GLU A 22 -35.98 7.18 -4.97
CA GLU A 22 -34.95 6.44 -5.68
C GLU A 22 -33.87 6.09 -4.65
N ALA A 23 -33.87 4.85 -4.17
CA ALA A 23 -32.74 4.29 -3.46
C ALA A 23 -31.60 4.11 -4.47
N GLY A 24 -30.93 5.21 -4.80
CA GLY A 24 -29.66 5.18 -5.50
C GLY A 24 -28.68 4.41 -4.63
N TRP A 25 -28.29 3.22 -5.06
CA TRP A 25 -27.16 2.51 -4.51
C TRP A 25 -25.92 3.32 -4.89
N PHE A 26 -25.54 4.28 -4.04
CA PHE A 26 -24.22 4.88 -4.14
C PHE A 26 -23.23 3.75 -3.85
N SER A 27 -22.75 3.10 -4.91
CA SER A 27 -21.56 2.27 -4.84
C SER A 27 -20.47 3.16 -4.27
N ARG A 28 -20.17 2.94 -2.99
CA ARG A 28 -19.05 3.58 -2.33
C ARG A 28 -17.81 3.24 -3.16
N GLN A 29 -17.26 4.21 -3.89
CA GLN A 29 -15.95 4.05 -4.52
C GLN A 29 -14.96 3.91 -3.35
N VAL A 30 -14.54 2.68 -3.08
CA VAL A 30 -13.47 2.41 -2.11
C VAL A 30 -12.19 2.61 -2.89
N VAL A 31 -11.50 3.73 -2.63
CA VAL A 31 -10.18 3.97 -3.18
C VAL A 31 -9.18 3.11 -2.42
N LEU A 32 -8.49 2.22 -3.12
CA LEU A 32 -7.47 1.35 -2.53
C LEU A 32 -6.14 2.11 -2.41
N ARG A 33 -5.60 2.22 -1.19
CA ARG A 33 -4.37 2.98 -0.92
C ARG A 33 -3.16 2.06 -1.00
N ILE A 34 -2.31 2.28 -2.00
CA ILE A 34 -1.11 1.49 -2.24
C ILE A 34 0.12 2.23 -1.74
N GLY A 35 0.81 1.66 -0.75
CA GLY A 35 2.12 2.13 -0.32
C GLY A 35 3.22 1.58 -1.22
N LEU A 36 3.81 2.43 -2.07
CA LEU A 36 4.92 2.06 -2.95
C LEU A 36 6.25 2.34 -2.25
N VAL A 37 7.03 1.29 -1.95
CA VAL A 37 8.30 1.39 -1.21
C VAL A 37 9.41 1.97 -2.10
N MET A 38 9.75 3.24 -1.91
CA MET A 38 10.60 4.04 -2.80
C MET A 38 12.03 4.24 -2.24
N LEU A 39 12.75 3.13 -2.12
CA LEU A 39 14.13 3.09 -1.58
C LEU A 39 15.23 3.26 -2.63
N GLN A 40 14.97 2.95 -3.90
CA GLN A 40 15.88 3.23 -4.99
C GLN A 40 15.13 3.55 -6.30
N GLY A 41 15.82 4.14 -7.28
CA GLY A 41 15.23 4.55 -8.54
C GLY A 41 14.72 3.38 -9.39
N ALA A 42 13.42 3.40 -9.73
CA ALA A 42 12.75 2.76 -10.88
C ALA A 42 11.26 3.20 -10.92
N ARG A 43 10.99 4.48 -10.63
CA ARG A 43 9.66 4.95 -10.17
C ARG A 43 8.54 4.91 -11.20
N HIS A 44 8.79 5.40 -12.42
CA HIS A 44 7.72 5.66 -13.38
C HIS A 44 7.10 4.39 -13.94
N VAL A 45 7.91 3.34 -14.13
CA VAL A 45 7.42 2.07 -14.69
C VAL A 45 6.52 1.33 -13.71
N HIS A 46 6.83 1.34 -12.41
CA HIS A 46 6.00 0.71 -11.40
C HIS A 46 4.68 1.45 -11.19
N ILE A 47 4.71 2.79 -11.14
CA ILE A 47 3.49 3.60 -11.05
C ILE A 47 2.61 3.38 -12.29
N ALA A 48 3.18 3.45 -13.51
CA ALA A 48 2.43 3.23 -14.74
C ALA A 48 1.82 1.82 -14.81
N ALA A 49 2.57 0.79 -14.39
CA ALA A 49 2.07 -0.58 -14.34
C ALA A 49 0.91 -0.73 -13.33
N LEU A 50 1.02 -0.13 -12.14
CA LEU A 50 -0.05 -0.15 -11.14
C LEU A 50 -1.30 0.58 -11.63
N THR A 51 -1.15 1.76 -12.23
CA THR A 51 -2.26 2.52 -12.79
C THR A 51 -2.93 1.77 -13.95
N SER A 52 -2.14 1.13 -14.83
CA SER A 52 -2.69 0.32 -15.93
C SER A 52 -3.47 -0.89 -15.38
N ALA A 53 -2.89 -1.64 -14.44
CA ALA A 53 -3.54 -2.80 -13.86
C ALA A 53 -4.82 -2.43 -13.09
N ALA A 54 -4.83 -1.28 -12.42
CA ALA A 54 -6.01 -0.74 -11.75
C ALA A 54 -7.12 -0.38 -12.75
N ALA A 55 -6.77 0.27 -13.86
CA ALA A 55 -7.72 0.59 -14.93
C ALA A 55 -8.28 -0.68 -15.59
N ASP A 56 -7.44 -1.68 -15.86
CA ASP A 56 -7.87 -2.97 -16.43
C ASP A 56 -8.79 -3.75 -15.48
N ALA A 57 -8.63 -3.56 -14.17
CA ALA A 57 -9.43 -4.21 -13.13
C ALA A 57 -10.67 -3.40 -12.69
N ASP A 58 -10.87 -2.18 -13.21
CA ASP A 58 -11.90 -1.23 -12.76
C ASP A 58 -11.83 -0.96 -11.24
N ILE A 59 -10.61 -0.80 -10.73
CA ILE A 59 -10.32 -0.50 -9.31
C ILE A 59 -9.73 0.91 -9.21
N GLU A 60 -10.34 1.78 -8.41
CA GLU A 60 -9.76 3.08 -8.08
C GLU A 60 -8.63 2.90 -7.05
N ILE A 61 -7.44 3.44 -7.35
CA ILE A 61 -6.28 3.36 -6.47
C ILE A 61 -5.68 4.74 -6.18
N GLU A 62 -5.13 4.91 -4.98
CA GLU A 62 -4.27 6.03 -4.61
C GLU A 62 -2.87 5.49 -4.29
N ILE A 63 -1.85 5.98 -4.99
CA ILE A 63 -0.46 5.53 -4.78
C ILE A 63 0.26 6.53 -3.87
N HIS A 64 0.74 6.04 -2.74
CA HIS A 64 1.57 6.79 -1.79
C HIS A 64 3.02 6.32 -1.90
N GLU A 65 3.92 7.20 -2.33
CA GLU A 65 5.36 6.92 -2.32
C GLU A 65 5.90 6.94 -0.88
N LEU A 66 6.43 5.81 -0.42
CA LEU A 66 7.00 5.67 0.92
C LEU A 66 8.53 5.77 0.85
N ARG A 67 9.10 6.79 1.47
CA ARG A 67 10.55 7.02 1.54
C ARG A 67 11.09 6.93 2.97
N LYS A 68 10.20 7.14 3.95
CA LYS A 68 10.50 7.14 5.38
C LYS A 68 9.41 6.41 6.17
N ALA A 69 9.73 6.01 7.40
CA ALA A 69 8.76 5.44 8.33
C ALA A 69 7.53 6.33 8.56
N SER A 70 7.70 7.66 8.56
CA SER A 70 6.60 8.62 8.70
C SER A 70 5.59 8.52 7.56
N ASP A 71 6.06 8.24 6.34
CA ASP A 71 5.20 8.18 5.16
C ASP A 71 4.26 6.98 5.27
N LEU A 72 4.75 5.84 5.79
CA LEU A 72 3.91 4.65 6.04
C LEU A 72 2.77 4.96 7.01
N ILE A 73 3.06 5.73 8.07
CA ILE A 73 2.06 6.11 9.09
C ILE A 73 1.05 7.08 8.49
N GLN A 74 1.50 8.08 7.74
CA GLN A 74 0.63 9.09 7.12
C GLN A 74 -0.24 8.51 6.00
N ALA A 75 0.34 7.61 5.20
CA ALA A 75 -0.34 6.99 4.06
C ALA A 75 -1.37 5.94 4.49
N GLU A 76 -1.31 5.40 5.71
CA GLU A 76 -2.19 4.31 6.19
C GLU A 76 -2.60 3.32 5.07
N PRO A 77 -1.62 2.69 4.37
CA PRO A 77 -1.92 1.97 3.14
C PRO A 77 -2.70 0.68 3.42
N ASP A 78 -3.52 0.28 2.46
CA ASP A 78 -4.23 -1.00 2.47
C ASP A 78 -3.32 -2.14 2.01
N ALA A 79 -2.34 -1.84 1.13
CA ALA A 79 -1.38 -2.81 0.63
C ALA A 79 -0.01 -2.16 0.34
N LEU A 80 1.04 -2.98 0.36
CA LEU A 80 2.40 -2.53 0.03
C LEU A 80 2.90 -3.12 -1.29
N VAL A 81 3.66 -2.33 -2.04
CA VAL A 81 4.39 -2.78 -3.22
C VAL A 81 5.88 -2.48 -3.03
N PHE A 82 6.70 -3.53 -3.08
CA PHE A 82 8.15 -3.44 -3.12
C PHE A 82 8.63 -3.57 -4.58
N PRO A 83 9.08 -2.46 -5.19
CA PRO A 83 9.54 -2.46 -6.58
C PRO A 83 10.84 -3.25 -6.76
N GLY A 84 11.21 -3.47 -8.02
CA GLY A 84 12.50 -4.04 -8.39
C GLY A 84 13.63 -3.01 -8.32
N GLY A 85 14.87 -3.48 -8.46
CA GLY A 85 16.07 -2.66 -8.36
C GLY A 85 17.28 -3.43 -7.88
N GLU A 86 18.05 -2.85 -6.97
CA GLU A 86 19.26 -3.46 -6.40
C GLU A 86 19.11 -3.56 -4.88
N SER A 87 18.92 -4.79 -4.39
CA SER A 87 18.52 -5.05 -3.01
C SER A 87 19.56 -4.56 -1.98
N THR A 88 20.85 -4.53 -2.31
CA THR A 88 21.91 -4.04 -1.40
C THR A 88 21.74 -2.54 -1.15
N THR A 89 21.51 -1.77 -2.22
CA THR A 89 21.23 -0.33 -2.18
C THR A 89 19.95 -0.06 -1.42
N MET A 90 18.87 -0.81 -1.71
CA MET A 90 17.60 -0.67 -0.97
C MET A 90 17.77 -0.92 0.53
N ARG A 91 18.58 -1.90 0.94
CA ARG A 91 18.88 -2.17 2.35
C ARG A 91 19.61 -1.00 2.98
N LEU A 92 20.62 -0.44 2.31
CA LEU A 92 21.37 0.69 2.83
C LEU A 92 20.45 1.89 3.04
N THR A 93 19.69 2.28 2.01
CA THR A 93 18.79 3.44 2.09
C THR A 93 17.63 3.23 3.05
N GLY A 94 17.05 2.03 3.08
CA GLY A 94 15.87 1.76 3.90
C GLY A 94 16.15 1.50 5.38
N ASN A 95 17.36 1.06 5.72
CA ASN A 95 17.81 0.95 7.11
C ASN A 95 18.54 2.21 7.62
N ASP A 96 18.85 3.16 6.74
CA ASP A 96 19.43 4.44 7.15
C ASP A 96 18.53 5.12 8.20
N PRO A 97 19.06 5.64 9.32
CA PRO A 97 18.26 6.25 10.38
C PRO A 97 17.38 7.42 9.93
N ALA A 98 17.74 8.13 8.83
CA ALA A 98 16.93 9.20 8.29
C ALA A 98 15.72 8.71 7.47
N SER A 99 15.77 7.44 6.99
CA SER A 99 14.63 6.75 6.37
C SER A 99 13.86 5.94 7.40
N GLY A 100 14.51 4.96 8.03
CA GLY A 100 13.89 3.98 8.92
C GLY A 100 12.77 3.17 8.28
N LEU A 101 12.63 3.20 6.94
CA LEU A 101 11.46 2.65 6.27
C LEU A 101 11.41 1.12 6.34
N LEU A 102 12.52 0.41 6.10
CA LEU A 102 12.53 -1.07 6.09
C LEU A 102 12.12 -1.68 7.44
N PRO A 103 12.69 -1.26 8.58
CA PRO A 103 12.23 -1.72 9.89
C PRO A 103 10.73 -1.45 10.12
N ALA A 104 10.24 -0.27 9.70
CA ALA A 104 8.84 0.11 9.87
C ALA A 104 7.90 -0.77 9.03
N VAL A 105 8.19 -0.98 7.75
CA VAL A 105 7.35 -1.82 6.87
C VAL A 105 7.39 -3.30 7.26
N PHE A 106 8.54 -3.82 7.68
CA PHE A 106 8.63 -5.22 8.13
C PHE A 106 7.87 -5.44 9.43
N SER A 107 7.99 -4.53 10.39
CA SER A 107 7.17 -4.55 11.61
C SER A 107 5.68 -4.46 11.28
N TRP A 108 5.30 -3.58 10.34
CA TRP A 108 3.92 -3.44 9.88
C TRP A 108 3.40 -4.73 9.23
N LEU A 109 4.17 -5.39 8.36
CA LEU A 109 3.74 -6.66 7.76
C LEU A 109 3.63 -7.78 8.80
N ARG A 110 4.58 -7.90 9.73
CA ARG A 110 4.54 -8.93 10.78
C ARG A 110 3.43 -8.73 11.80
N ALA A 111 2.96 -7.50 11.99
CA ALA A 111 1.87 -7.21 12.92
C ALA A 111 0.53 -7.79 12.46
N ASP A 112 0.36 -8.04 11.16
CA ASP A 112 -0.87 -8.62 10.60
C ASP A 112 -0.56 -9.33 9.27
N ALA A 113 -0.55 -10.66 9.31
CA ALA A 113 -0.27 -11.53 8.17
C ALA A 113 -1.33 -11.45 7.05
N THR A 114 -2.47 -10.79 7.29
CA THR A 114 -3.50 -10.58 6.25
C THR A 114 -3.21 -9.37 5.37
N ARG A 115 -2.22 -8.55 5.73
CA ARG A 115 -1.82 -7.36 4.97
C ARG A 115 -1.23 -7.76 3.60
N PRO A 116 -1.85 -7.33 2.49
CA PRO A 116 -1.35 -7.65 1.16
C PRO A 116 0.00 -6.96 0.90
N VAL A 117 0.93 -7.72 0.32
CA VAL A 117 2.21 -7.21 -0.14
C VAL A 117 2.62 -7.87 -1.46
N LEU A 118 3.11 -7.06 -2.39
CA LEU A 118 3.69 -7.52 -3.65
C LEU A 118 5.17 -7.15 -3.68
N GLY A 119 6.05 -8.15 -3.81
CA GLY A 119 7.47 -7.94 -4.08
C GLY A 119 7.85 -8.30 -5.50
N THR A 120 8.60 -7.44 -6.19
CA THR A 120 9.12 -7.71 -7.54
C THR A 120 10.64 -7.68 -7.55
N CYS A 121 11.29 -8.70 -8.13
CA CYS A 121 12.75 -8.81 -8.22
C CYS A 121 13.45 -8.56 -6.87
N ALA A 122 14.20 -7.45 -6.73
CA ALA A 122 14.84 -7.05 -5.47
C ALA A 122 13.86 -6.90 -4.30
N GLY A 123 12.63 -6.43 -4.57
CA GLY A 123 11.58 -6.35 -3.56
C GLY A 123 11.21 -7.73 -2.99
N ALA A 124 11.14 -8.76 -3.82
CA ALA A 124 10.91 -10.13 -3.36
C ALA A 124 12.08 -10.65 -2.51
N ILE A 125 13.33 -10.35 -2.92
CA ILE A 125 14.54 -10.69 -2.15
C ILE A 125 14.49 -10.06 -0.74
N LEU A 126 14.05 -8.81 -0.62
CA LEU A 126 13.92 -8.15 0.69
C LEU A 126 12.87 -8.82 1.59
N LEU A 127 11.79 -9.34 1.00
CA LEU A 127 10.71 -9.99 1.76
C LEU A 127 11.07 -11.41 2.19
N CYS A 128 11.75 -12.18 1.32
CA CYS A 128 12.22 -13.53 1.64
C CYS A 128 13.43 -13.54 2.57
N ASP A 129 14.31 -12.53 2.47
CA ASP A 129 15.52 -12.39 3.30
C ASP A 129 15.59 -10.97 3.90
N PRO A 130 14.83 -10.66 4.96
CA PRO A 130 14.79 -9.30 5.53
C PRO A 130 16.10 -8.86 6.19
N ARG A 131 16.94 -9.80 6.64
CA ARG A 131 18.22 -9.55 7.35
C ARG A 131 18.11 -8.62 8.56
N ASP A 132 16.96 -8.65 9.23
CA ASP A 132 16.68 -7.86 10.43
C ASP A 132 16.65 -8.71 11.71
N GLY A 133 17.09 -9.98 11.61
CA GLY A 133 17.06 -10.96 12.70
C GLY A 133 15.69 -11.58 12.95
N GLY A 134 14.66 -11.18 12.21
CA GLY A 134 13.34 -11.81 12.25
C GLY A 134 13.17 -12.89 11.18
N GLU A 135 12.03 -13.59 11.26
CA GLU A 135 11.63 -14.56 10.23
C GLU A 135 11.35 -13.88 8.87
N PRO A 136 11.50 -14.62 7.76
CA PRO A 136 11.04 -14.21 6.43
C PRO A 136 9.59 -13.73 6.44
N LEU A 137 9.29 -12.70 5.66
CA LEU A 137 7.93 -12.15 5.52
C LEU A 137 7.10 -13.00 4.55
N ILE A 138 7.77 -13.59 3.57
CA ILE A 138 7.20 -14.48 2.56
C ILE A 138 8.15 -15.67 2.39
N ALA A 139 7.60 -16.85 2.11
CA ALA A 139 8.39 -18.03 1.76
C ALA A 139 9.14 -17.82 0.44
N ALA A 140 10.36 -18.35 0.36
CA ALA A 140 11.18 -18.36 -0.86
C ALA A 140 10.80 -19.49 -1.81
#